data_AF-A0A0G0N077-F1
#
_entry.id   AF-A0A0G0N077-F1
#
_cell.length_a   1.000
_cell.length_b   1.000
_cell.length_c   1.000
_cell.angle_alpha   90.00
_cell.angle_beta   90.00
_cell.angle_gamma   90.00
#
_symmetry.space_group_name_H-M   'P 1'
#
loop_
_entity.id
_entity.type
_entity.pdbx_description
1 polymer ?
#
loop_
_entity_poly.entity_id
_entity_poly.type
_entity_poly.pdbx_seq_one_letter_code
_entity_poly.pdbx_strand_id
1 'polypeptide(L)'
;MIDLVYMNLPKKPLYKAYTMLELLVVLLIFIILSTMAMSAFSGFRDTVTLNEDIDRLKQNVRTAQRASLFLERDQDERWIYGIGLDFSQVENDGTYRIFKWCAPFNDYGDTLSKQAIPNYDPAFAVSPTNGNLGSYTSESKCRLGVAISELIKTEAFDERISSNFNISLTDLGIAGTPSYVLFESVSGKTFFYNLQGNIINYSGQAEMSSSPDNFVLEITSPNTGRIKTVTIFNISGKMKVEDRKI
;
A
#
# COMPACT_ATOMS: atom_id res chain seq x y z
N MET A 1 0.72 -20.65 94.21
CA MET A 1 0.79 -21.24 92.86
C MET A 1 0.05 -20.31 91.90
N ILE A 2 0.75 -19.31 91.35
CA ILE A 2 0.40 -18.69 90.06
C ILE A 2 1.75 -18.28 89.45
N ASP A 3 2.23 -19.09 88.51
CA ASP A 3 3.43 -18.81 87.72
C ASP A 3 3.16 -17.65 86.76
N LEU A 4 3.98 -16.60 86.88
CA LEU A 4 4.04 -15.50 85.91
C LEU A 4 4.77 -15.99 84.66
N VAL A 5 4.01 -16.42 83.67
CA VAL A 5 4.48 -16.75 82.33
C VAL A 5 4.99 -15.48 81.65
N TYR A 6 6.31 -15.36 81.52
CA TYR A 6 6.95 -14.34 80.70
C TYR A 6 6.63 -14.61 79.22
N MET A 7 5.71 -13.82 78.66
CA MET A 7 5.40 -13.82 77.23
C MET A 7 6.60 -13.20 76.47
N ASN A 8 7.41 -14.05 75.85
CA ASN A 8 8.52 -13.65 75.00
C ASN A 8 7.95 -13.11 73.68
N LEU A 9 7.83 -11.78 73.55
CA LEU A 9 7.41 -11.14 72.32
C LEU A 9 8.45 -11.39 71.21
N PRO A 10 8.06 -11.80 69.99
CA PRO A 10 9.00 -12.02 68.91
C PRO A 10 9.71 -10.72 68.52
N LYS A 11 11.04 -10.75 68.48
CA LYS A 11 11.87 -9.64 68.02
C LYS A 11 11.45 -9.23 66.60
N LYS A 12 10.97 -8.00 66.43
CA LYS A 12 10.74 -7.41 65.11
C LYS A 12 12.08 -7.35 64.35
N PRO A 13 12.16 -7.82 63.10
CA PRO A 13 13.37 -7.66 62.31
C PRO A 13 13.63 -6.17 62.10
N LEU A 14 14.83 -5.72 62.45
CA LEU A 14 15.31 -4.38 62.12
C LEU A 14 15.50 -4.31 60.60
N TYR A 15 14.65 -3.53 59.93
CA TYR A 15 14.88 -3.17 58.54
C TYR A 15 16.20 -2.39 58.46
N LYS A 16 17.23 -2.96 57.81
CA LYS A 16 18.42 -2.19 57.44
C LYS A 16 17.96 -1.12 56.45
N ALA A 17 17.96 0.13 56.90
CA ALA A 17 17.70 1.26 56.03
C ALA A 17 18.82 1.33 54.99
N TYR A 18 18.46 1.25 53.70
CA TYR A 18 19.38 1.47 52.60
C TYR A 18 19.90 2.91 52.66
N THR A 19 21.19 3.10 52.37
CA THR A 19 21.74 4.45 52.33
C THR A 19 21.12 5.22 51.16
N MET A 20 20.91 6.53 51.32
CA MET A 20 20.37 7.38 50.23
C MET A 20 21.19 7.27 48.94
N LEU A 21 22.50 7.04 49.06
CA LEU A 21 23.42 6.86 47.95
C LEU A 21 23.18 5.55 47.19
N GLU A 22 22.87 4.46 47.89
CA GLU A 22 22.58 3.16 47.28
C GLU A 22 21.26 3.19 46.47
N LEU A 23 20.22 3.83 47.01
CA LEU A 23 18.97 4.05 46.27
C LEU A 23 19.16 4.94 45.03
N LEU A 24 20.03 5.95 45.11
CA LEU A 24 20.35 6.82 43.97
C LEU A 24 21.04 6.04 42.84
N VAL A 25 22.01 5.19 43.17
CA VAL A 25 22.71 4.36 42.18
C VAL A 25 21.74 3.38 41.51
N VAL A 26 20.85 2.74 42.26
CA VAL A 26 19.85 1.81 41.71
C VAL A 26 18.91 2.53 40.75
N LEU A 27 18.41 3.71 41.12
CA LEU A 27 17.54 4.51 40.25
C LEU A 27 18.26 4.94 38.96
N LEU A 28 19.53 5.31 39.05
CA LEU A 28 20.33 5.69 37.87
C LEU A 28 20.50 4.52 36.90
N ILE A 29 20.83 3.33 37.40
CA ILE A 29 20.93 2.12 36.57
C ILE A 29 19.57 1.78 35.95
N PHE A 30 18.49 1.90 36.72
CA PHE A 30 17.13 1.64 36.23
C PHE A 30 16.73 2.57 35.08
N ILE A 31 17.06 3.87 35.17
CA ILE A 31 16.78 4.83 34.10
C ILE A 31 17.53 4.46 32.82
N ILE A 32 18.82 4.11 32.93
CA ILE A 32 19.65 3.71 31.78
C ILE A 32 19.09 2.44 31.13
N LEU A 33 18.73 1.43 31.93
CA LEU A 33 18.16 0.19 31.39
C LEU A 33 16.78 0.44 30.75
N SER A 34 15.97 1.31 31.34
CA SER A 34 14.64 1.65 30.83
C SER A 34 14.70 2.36 29.47
N THR A 35 15.64 3.29 29.28
CA THR A 35 15.81 3.98 27.98
C THR A 35 16.30 3.03 26.90
N MET A 36 17.22 2.12 27.21
CA MET A 36 17.68 1.09 26.28
C MET A 36 16.54 0.13 25.89
N ALA A 37 15.73 -0.31 26.87
CA ALA A 37 14.59 -1.19 26.62
C ALA A 37 13.54 -0.52 25.72
N MET A 38 13.24 0.76 25.95
CA MET A 38 12.27 1.50 25.15
C MET A 38 12.72 1.69 23.70
N SER A 39 14.02 1.96 23.49
CA SER A 39 14.60 2.07 22.14
C SER A 39 14.49 0.74 21.37
N ALA A 40 14.84 -0.38 22.01
CA ALA A 40 14.70 -1.71 21.41
C ALA A 40 13.24 -2.05 21.09
N PHE A 41 12.30 -1.68 21.97
CA PHE A 41 10.87 -1.90 21.75
C PHE A 41 10.32 -1.11 20.56
N SER A 42 10.78 0.14 20.36
CA SER A 42 10.40 0.95 19.20
C SER A 42 10.79 0.28 17.88
N GLY A 43 12.03 -0.21 17.78
CA GLY A 43 12.49 -0.90 16.56
C GLY A 43 11.74 -2.21 16.29
N PHE A 44 11.36 -2.94 17.35
CA PHE A 44 10.51 -4.13 17.21
C PHE A 44 9.13 -3.78 16.67
N ARG A 45 8.46 -2.76 17.26
CA ARG A 45 7.14 -2.30 16.80
C ARG A 45 7.17 -1.88 15.33
N ASP A 46 8.16 -1.10 14.92
CA ASP A 46 8.28 -0.66 13.54
C ASP A 46 8.46 -1.83 12.57
N THR A 47 9.23 -2.85 12.97
CA THR A 47 9.39 -4.07 12.16
C THR A 47 8.07 -4.83 12.01
N VAL A 48 7.28 -4.95 13.09
CA VAL A 48 5.97 -5.62 13.06
C VAL A 48 5.01 -4.83 12.18
N THR A 49 4.84 -3.53 12.43
CA THR A 49 3.95 -2.66 11.64
C THR A 49 4.34 -2.66 10.16
N LEU A 50 5.64 -2.62 9.84
CA LEU A 50 6.10 -2.66 8.45
C LEU A 50 5.72 -3.98 7.77
N ASN A 51 5.84 -5.12 8.46
CA ASN A 51 5.43 -6.40 7.88
C ASN A 51 3.91 -6.49 7.72
N GLU A 52 3.13 -6.00 8.69
CA GLU A 52 1.67 -5.95 8.61
C GLU A 52 1.19 -5.09 7.44
N ASP A 53 1.73 -3.88 7.29
CA ASP A 53 1.40 -2.96 6.19
C ASP A 53 1.75 -3.57 4.82
N ILE A 54 2.90 -4.22 4.72
CA ILE A 54 3.32 -4.92 3.51
C ILE A 54 2.39 -6.11 3.20
N ASP A 55 2.01 -6.90 4.19
CA ASP A 55 1.14 -8.05 3.96
C ASP A 55 -0.29 -7.61 3.62
N ARG A 56 -0.76 -6.50 4.18
CA ARG A 56 -2.02 -5.85 3.80
C ARG A 56 -1.97 -5.34 2.36
N LEU A 57 -0.92 -4.61 1.98
CA LEU A 57 -0.70 -4.19 0.59
C LEU A 57 -0.70 -5.39 -0.36
N LYS A 58 0.00 -6.47 0.03
CA LYS A 58 0.03 -7.70 -0.76
C LYS A 58 -1.36 -8.30 -0.98
N GLN A 59 -2.17 -8.35 0.07
CA GLN A 59 -3.53 -8.86 0.01
C GLN A 59 -4.41 -7.97 -0.86
N ASN A 60 -4.28 -6.65 -0.75
CA ASN A 60 -5.07 -5.70 -1.53
C ASN A 60 -4.75 -5.79 -3.02
N VAL A 61 -3.47 -5.87 -3.40
CA VAL A 61 -3.05 -6.06 -4.80
C VAL A 61 -3.61 -7.36 -5.37
N ARG A 62 -3.52 -8.47 -4.62
CA ARG A 62 -4.10 -9.76 -5.06
C ARG A 62 -5.62 -9.73 -5.13
N THR A 63 -6.26 -8.99 -4.22
CA THR A 63 -7.72 -8.84 -4.20
C THR A 63 -8.17 -8.03 -5.40
N ALA A 64 -7.52 -6.91 -5.72
CA ALA A 64 -7.80 -6.13 -6.92
C ALA A 64 -7.60 -6.95 -8.20
N GLN A 65 -6.50 -7.71 -8.29
CA GLN A 65 -6.23 -8.59 -9.43
C GLN A 65 -7.28 -9.69 -9.59
N ARG A 66 -7.75 -10.30 -8.51
CA ARG A 66 -8.80 -11.33 -8.57
C ARG A 66 -10.16 -10.72 -8.89
N ALA A 67 -10.47 -9.59 -8.27
CA ALA A 67 -11.72 -8.88 -8.48
C ALA A 67 -11.83 -8.32 -9.91
N SER A 68 -10.71 -8.02 -10.59
CA SER A 68 -10.75 -7.62 -12.00
C SER A 68 -11.18 -8.79 -12.89
N LEU A 69 -10.70 -10.01 -12.62
CA LEU A 69 -11.06 -11.21 -13.38
C LEU A 69 -12.52 -11.66 -13.16
N PHE A 70 -13.09 -11.34 -12.00
CA PHE A 70 -14.44 -11.71 -11.61
C PHE A 70 -15.23 -10.47 -11.22
N LEU A 71 -15.38 -9.54 -12.17
CA LEU A 71 -16.13 -8.32 -11.94
C LEU A 71 -17.61 -8.63 -11.76
N GLU A 72 -18.09 -8.40 -10.56
CA GLU A 72 -19.51 -8.31 -10.27
C GLU A 72 -19.99 -6.91 -10.67
N ARG A 73 -20.86 -6.86 -11.69
CA ARG A 73 -21.51 -5.64 -12.16
C ARG A 73 -22.87 -5.51 -11.48
N ASP A 74 -23.14 -4.35 -10.93
CA ASP A 74 -24.49 -4.03 -10.45
C ASP A 74 -25.47 -3.81 -11.61
N GLN A 75 -26.76 -3.91 -11.31
CA GLN A 75 -27.80 -3.49 -12.25
C GLN A 75 -27.59 -1.99 -12.58
N ASP A 76 -27.54 -1.69 -13.88
CA ASP A 76 -27.23 -0.38 -14.46
C ASP A 76 -25.76 0.08 -14.39
N GLU A 77 -24.80 -0.80 -14.09
CA GLU A 77 -23.37 -0.48 -14.29
C GLU A 77 -22.93 -0.76 -15.72
N ARG A 78 -22.15 0.16 -16.28
CA ARG A 78 -21.49 0.02 -17.59
C ARG A 78 -20.38 -1.04 -17.58
N TRP A 79 -19.78 -1.27 -18.74
CA TRP A 79 -18.62 -2.14 -18.82
C TRP A 79 -17.46 -1.57 -18.00
N ILE A 80 -16.70 -2.45 -17.35
CA ILE A 80 -15.56 -2.08 -16.50
C ILE A 80 -14.31 -2.62 -17.19
N TYR A 81 -13.39 -1.72 -17.54
CA TYR A 81 -12.10 -2.08 -18.13
C TYR A 81 -11.23 -2.85 -17.15
N GLY A 82 -11.32 -2.55 -15.86
CA GLY A 82 -10.55 -3.21 -14.84
C GLY A 82 -10.67 -2.56 -13.47
N ILE A 83 -9.92 -3.14 -12.52
CA ILE A 83 -9.75 -2.62 -11.16
C ILE A 83 -8.29 -2.22 -11.02
N GLY A 84 -8.04 -1.03 -10.48
CA GLY A 84 -6.70 -0.55 -10.24
C GLY A 84 -6.45 -0.09 -8.82
N LEU A 85 -5.17 0.13 -8.52
CA LEU A 85 -4.69 0.80 -7.32
C LEU A 85 -4.04 2.12 -7.72
N ASP A 86 -4.40 3.17 -7.01
CA ASP A 86 -3.84 4.50 -7.13
C ASP A 86 -2.90 4.75 -5.95
N PHE A 87 -1.62 4.94 -6.28
CA PHE A 87 -0.50 5.25 -5.40
C PHE A 87 -0.07 6.73 -5.49
N SER A 88 -0.85 7.60 -6.13
CA SER A 88 -0.50 9.01 -6.35
C SER A 88 -0.20 9.81 -5.09
N GLN A 89 -0.71 9.39 -3.93
CA GLN A 89 -0.47 10.04 -2.63
C GLN A 89 0.48 9.23 -1.72
N VAL A 90 0.95 8.06 -2.16
CA VAL A 90 1.67 7.11 -1.29
C VAL A 90 2.97 7.70 -0.72
N GLU A 91 3.65 8.57 -1.47
CA GLU A 91 4.87 9.24 -1.00
C GLU A 91 4.58 10.40 -0.03
N ASN A 92 3.39 11.02 -0.11
CA ASN A 92 3.01 12.18 0.69
C ASN A 92 2.46 11.78 2.06
N ASP A 93 1.48 10.87 2.08
CA ASP A 93 0.74 10.52 3.30
C ASP A 93 0.67 8.99 3.54
N GLY A 94 1.27 8.19 2.65
CA GLY A 94 1.22 6.74 2.71
C GLY A 94 -0.09 6.14 2.18
N THR A 95 -1.01 6.96 1.65
CA THR A 95 -2.33 6.51 1.23
C THR A 95 -2.29 5.94 -0.19
N TYR A 96 -2.95 4.81 -0.37
CA TYR A 96 -3.26 4.22 -1.67
C TYR A 96 -4.72 3.77 -1.68
N ARG A 97 -5.35 3.78 -2.86
CA ARG A 97 -6.79 3.51 -2.99
C ARG A 97 -7.12 2.61 -4.15
N ILE A 98 -8.19 1.84 -4.01
CA ILE A 98 -8.70 0.97 -5.07
C ILE A 98 -9.75 1.74 -5.89
N PHE A 99 -9.62 1.68 -7.22
CA PHE A 99 -10.55 2.30 -8.15
C PHE A 99 -11.04 1.30 -9.20
N LYS A 100 -12.25 1.56 -9.72
CA LYS A 100 -12.79 0.91 -10.92
C LYS A 100 -12.60 1.85 -12.09
N TRP A 101 -12.19 1.32 -13.25
CA TRP A 101 -12.16 2.10 -14.48
C TRP A 101 -13.33 1.72 -15.38
N CYS A 102 -14.27 2.63 -15.52
CA CYS A 102 -15.51 2.42 -16.25
C CYS A 102 -15.36 2.83 -17.72
N ALA A 103 -15.92 2.01 -18.60
CA ALA A 103 -16.00 2.28 -20.02
C ALA A 103 -17.15 3.22 -20.38
N PRO A 104 -17.09 3.93 -21.52
CA PRO A 104 -18.17 4.80 -21.95
C PRO A 104 -19.42 4.04 -22.42
N PHE A 105 -19.35 2.72 -22.62
CA PHE A 105 -20.40 1.86 -23.16
C PHE A 105 -20.87 0.79 -22.17
N ASN A 106 -22.07 0.25 -22.40
CA ASN A 106 -22.72 -0.68 -21.48
C ASN A 106 -22.13 -2.08 -21.49
N ASP A 107 -21.74 -2.61 -22.65
CA ASP A 107 -21.38 -4.01 -22.80
C ASP A 107 -20.04 -4.23 -23.50
N TYR A 108 -19.40 -5.35 -23.17
CA TYR A 108 -18.23 -5.81 -23.91
C TYR A 108 -18.61 -6.08 -25.38
N GLY A 109 -17.75 -5.68 -26.31
CA GLY A 109 -18.02 -5.88 -27.73
C GLY A 109 -17.57 -4.73 -28.61
N ASP A 110 -17.47 -3.53 -28.03
CA ASP A 110 -16.97 -2.33 -28.68
C ASP A 110 -15.50 -2.51 -29.11
N THR A 111 -15.09 -1.84 -30.19
CA THR A 111 -13.70 -1.88 -30.67
C THR A 111 -12.72 -1.49 -29.57
N LEU A 112 -13.08 -0.52 -28.72
CA LEU A 112 -12.29 -0.04 -27.58
C LEU A 112 -12.08 -1.08 -26.47
N SER A 113 -12.97 -2.08 -26.37
CA SER A 113 -12.91 -3.15 -25.37
C SER A 113 -12.07 -4.35 -25.81
N LYS A 114 -11.75 -4.45 -27.11
CA LYS A 114 -11.09 -5.62 -27.71
C LYS A 114 -9.62 -5.39 -28.04
N GLN A 115 -9.11 -4.17 -27.86
CA GLN A 115 -7.74 -3.84 -28.19
C GLN A 115 -6.73 -4.32 -27.14
N ALA A 116 -5.44 -4.16 -27.46
CA ALA A 116 -4.33 -4.52 -26.57
C ALA A 116 -4.24 -3.66 -25.29
N ILE A 117 -4.81 -2.45 -25.31
CA ILE A 117 -4.91 -1.52 -24.18
C ILE A 117 -6.38 -1.18 -23.98
N PRO A 118 -6.86 -1.06 -22.73
CA PRO A 118 -8.23 -0.63 -22.48
C PRO A 118 -8.49 0.79 -22.98
N ASN A 119 -9.68 1.05 -23.51
CA ASN A 119 -10.08 2.36 -24.04
C ASN A 119 -9.25 2.85 -25.23
N TYR A 120 -8.63 1.96 -26.00
CA TYR A 120 -7.82 2.30 -27.17
C TYR A 120 -8.57 2.07 -28.49
N ASP A 121 -8.52 3.05 -29.39
CA ASP A 121 -8.94 2.99 -30.78
C ASP A 121 -7.70 3.02 -31.67
N PRO A 122 -7.45 2.00 -32.51
CA PRO A 122 -6.30 1.95 -33.41
C PRO A 122 -6.33 3.02 -34.51
N ALA A 123 -7.47 3.71 -34.73
CA ALA A 123 -7.53 4.83 -35.67
C ALA A 123 -6.77 6.06 -35.17
N PHE A 124 -6.48 6.15 -33.87
CA PHE A 124 -5.82 7.30 -33.26
C PHE A 124 -4.64 6.84 -32.41
N ALA A 125 -3.63 7.71 -32.27
CA ALA A 125 -2.55 7.46 -31.32
C ALA A 125 -3.05 7.49 -29.87
N VAL A 126 -2.28 6.91 -28.95
CA VAL A 126 -2.55 7.01 -27.52
C VAL A 126 -2.56 8.48 -27.10
N SER A 127 -3.61 8.87 -26.41
CA SER A 127 -3.86 10.24 -25.97
C SER A 127 -4.70 10.24 -24.69
N PRO A 128 -4.89 11.38 -24.01
CA PRO A 128 -5.72 11.47 -22.80
C PRO A 128 -7.15 10.92 -22.97
N THR A 129 -7.69 10.90 -24.18
CA THR A 129 -9.02 10.34 -24.49
C THR A 129 -8.97 8.96 -25.12
N ASN A 130 -7.77 8.42 -25.37
CA ASN A 130 -7.54 7.18 -26.10
C ASN A 130 -6.40 6.35 -25.46
N GLY A 131 -6.73 5.31 -24.69
CA GLY A 131 -5.76 4.42 -24.02
C GLY A 131 -5.22 4.91 -22.67
N ASN A 132 -5.31 6.21 -22.37
CA ASN A 132 -4.94 6.78 -21.07
C ASN A 132 -6.09 6.72 -20.05
N LEU A 133 -5.74 6.76 -18.76
CA LEU A 133 -6.72 6.81 -17.68
C LEU A 133 -7.55 8.08 -17.75
N GLY A 134 -8.84 7.93 -17.49
CA GLY A 134 -9.78 9.03 -17.37
C GLY A 134 -9.62 9.82 -16.06
N SER A 135 -10.57 10.72 -15.81
CA SER A 135 -10.61 11.49 -14.56
C SER A 135 -11.47 10.81 -13.50
N TYR A 136 -11.19 11.12 -12.23
CA TYR A 136 -12.05 10.72 -11.13
C TYR A 136 -13.41 11.42 -11.19
N THR A 137 -14.46 10.66 -10.92
CA THR A 137 -15.82 11.17 -10.73
C THR A 137 -16.24 11.04 -9.25
N SER A 138 -17.25 11.80 -8.85
CA SER A 138 -17.89 11.70 -7.52
C SER A 138 -18.91 10.56 -7.43
N GLU A 139 -19.17 9.86 -8.53
CA GLU A 139 -20.09 8.72 -8.56
C GLU A 139 -19.53 7.53 -7.77
N SER A 140 -20.43 6.74 -7.20
CA SER A 140 -20.11 5.49 -6.51
C SER A 140 -20.26 4.26 -7.41
N LYS A 141 -20.83 4.42 -8.61
CA LYS A 141 -21.11 3.35 -9.58
C LYS A 141 -20.88 3.82 -11.01
N CYS A 142 -20.51 2.90 -11.89
CA CYS A 142 -20.23 3.17 -13.31
C CYS A 142 -21.50 3.54 -14.10
N ARG A 143 -22.10 4.71 -13.82
CA ARG A 143 -23.44 5.13 -14.29
C ARG A 143 -23.44 6.38 -15.17
N LEU A 144 -22.49 7.32 -15.02
CA LEU A 144 -22.52 8.63 -15.70
C LEU A 144 -21.54 8.76 -16.87
N GLY A 145 -21.99 9.41 -17.95
CA GLY A 145 -21.11 10.00 -18.95
C GLY A 145 -21.09 9.28 -20.29
N VAL A 146 -22.09 9.60 -21.12
CA VAL A 146 -22.05 9.31 -22.56
C VAL A 146 -20.81 10.03 -23.13
N ALA A 147 -19.81 9.25 -23.57
CA ALA A 147 -18.60 9.64 -24.34
C ALA A 147 -17.22 9.63 -23.66
N ILE A 148 -17.07 9.50 -22.32
CA ILE A 148 -15.73 9.41 -21.70
C ILE A 148 -15.61 8.27 -20.69
N SER A 149 -14.40 7.73 -20.56
CA SER A 149 -14.07 6.75 -19.53
C SER A 149 -13.80 7.48 -18.20
N GLU A 150 -14.21 6.87 -17.09
CA GLU A 150 -14.20 7.51 -15.77
C GLU A 150 -13.59 6.58 -14.70
N LEU A 151 -12.92 7.19 -13.72
CA LEU A 151 -12.39 6.48 -12.55
C LEU A 151 -13.34 6.66 -11.38
N ILE A 152 -13.80 5.54 -10.83
CA ILE A 152 -14.68 5.52 -9.67
C ILE A 152 -13.92 5.00 -8.48
N LYS A 153 -13.95 5.78 -7.40
CA LYS A 153 -13.42 5.32 -6.12
C LYS A 153 -14.34 4.25 -5.58
N THR A 154 -13.77 3.11 -5.20
CA THR A 154 -14.56 2.10 -4.49
C THR A 154 -14.67 2.56 -3.04
N GLU A 155 -15.89 2.75 -2.53
CA GLU A 155 -16.17 3.34 -1.20
C GLU A 155 -15.53 2.59 -0.01
N ALA A 156 -14.91 1.44 -0.26
CA ALA A 156 -14.40 0.55 0.77
C ALA A 156 -12.89 0.66 1.09
N PHE A 157 -12.06 1.41 0.34
CA PHE A 157 -10.60 1.29 0.48
C PHE A 157 -9.80 2.56 0.19
N ASP A 158 -9.77 3.50 1.14
CA ASP A 158 -8.60 4.35 1.34
C ASP A 158 -7.71 3.65 2.38
N GLU A 159 -6.64 3.03 1.90
CA GLU A 159 -5.73 2.23 2.70
C GLU A 159 -4.45 3.02 2.90
N ARG A 160 -3.77 2.83 4.02
CA ARG A 160 -2.61 3.65 4.35
C ARG A 160 -1.49 2.82 4.94
N ILE A 161 -0.29 3.03 4.42
CA ILE A 161 0.97 2.60 5.02
C ILE A 161 1.29 3.58 6.15
N SER A 162 1.78 3.07 7.28
CA SER A 162 2.12 3.89 8.44
C SER A 162 3.05 5.05 8.05
N SER A 163 2.70 6.26 8.49
CA SER A 163 3.47 7.48 8.19
C SER A 163 4.84 7.56 8.88
N ASN A 164 5.17 6.56 9.69
CA ASN A 164 6.49 6.47 10.31
C ASN A 164 7.56 5.92 9.36
N PHE A 165 7.17 5.54 8.13
CA PHE A 165 8.06 5.00 7.11
C PHE A 165 8.30 6.00 6.00
N ASN A 166 9.51 5.98 5.44
CA ASN A 166 9.84 6.73 4.24
C ASN A 166 9.47 5.87 3.03
N ILE A 167 8.63 6.41 2.15
CA ILE A 167 8.11 5.69 0.98
C ILE A 167 8.62 6.39 -0.27
N SER A 168 9.12 5.63 -1.23
CA SER A 168 9.53 6.14 -2.54
C SER A 168 9.11 5.21 -3.68
N LEU A 169 8.72 5.80 -4.80
CA LEU A 169 8.45 5.12 -6.05
C LEU A 169 9.67 5.25 -6.97
N THR A 170 9.97 4.19 -7.72
CA THR A 170 11.07 4.22 -8.69
C THR A 170 10.69 5.06 -9.91
N ASP A 171 11.45 6.11 -10.17
CA ASP A 171 11.31 6.92 -11.38
C ASP A 171 11.84 6.18 -12.61
N LEU A 172 11.03 6.14 -13.67
CA LEU A 172 11.35 5.48 -14.95
C LEU A 172 11.86 6.49 -16.00
N GLY A 173 12.30 7.67 -15.55
CA GLY A 173 12.87 8.70 -16.39
C GLY A 173 11.83 9.36 -17.28
N ILE A 174 11.98 9.23 -18.61
CA ILE A 174 11.15 9.97 -19.59
C ILE A 174 9.66 9.54 -19.53
N ALA A 175 9.39 8.28 -19.15
CA ALA A 175 8.03 7.78 -18.99
C ALA A 175 7.35 8.30 -17.70
N GLY A 176 8.14 8.85 -16.77
CA GLY A 176 7.72 9.30 -15.46
C GLY A 176 7.54 8.18 -14.44
N THR A 177 7.26 8.58 -13.21
CA THR A 177 7.06 7.67 -12.09
C THR A 177 5.69 6.97 -12.19
N PRO A 178 5.61 5.64 -12.07
CA PRO A 178 4.36 4.93 -12.12
C PRO A 178 3.54 5.19 -10.85
N SER A 179 2.30 5.64 -11.01
CA SER A 179 1.42 6.02 -9.89
C SER A 179 0.12 5.23 -9.86
N TYR A 180 -0.30 4.65 -10.98
CA TYR A 180 -1.48 3.80 -11.03
C TYR A 180 -1.12 2.44 -11.59
N VAL A 181 -1.67 1.40 -10.99
CA VAL A 181 -1.58 0.01 -11.44
C VAL A 181 -2.99 -0.46 -11.74
N LEU A 182 -3.27 -0.86 -12.97
CA LEU A 182 -4.57 -1.37 -13.40
C LEU A 182 -4.47 -2.84 -13.76
N PHE A 183 -5.40 -3.66 -13.24
CA PHE A 183 -5.62 -5.02 -13.68
C PHE A 183 -6.84 -5.06 -14.59
N GLU A 184 -6.65 -5.48 -15.84
CA GLU A 184 -7.72 -5.57 -16.81
C GLU A 184 -8.70 -6.70 -16.49
N SER A 185 -9.96 -6.47 -16.84
CA SER A 185 -11.06 -7.39 -16.61
C SER A 185 -11.05 -8.65 -17.46
N VAL A 186 -10.57 -8.55 -18.70
CA VAL A 186 -10.70 -9.63 -19.69
C VAL A 186 -9.51 -10.56 -19.66
N SER A 187 -8.29 -10.03 -19.82
CA SER A 187 -7.09 -10.87 -19.88
C SER A 187 -6.31 -10.95 -18.57
N GLY A 188 -6.67 -10.15 -17.56
CA GLY A 188 -5.91 -10.05 -16.31
C GLY A 188 -4.55 -9.39 -16.46
N LYS A 189 -4.26 -8.79 -17.62
CA LYS A 189 -3.02 -8.04 -17.86
C LYS A 189 -2.95 -6.82 -16.97
N THR A 190 -1.71 -6.44 -16.66
CA THR A 190 -1.41 -5.28 -15.82
C THR A 190 -0.92 -4.12 -16.68
N PHE A 191 -1.48 -2.94 -16.41
CA PHE A 191 -1.14 -1.69 -17.05
C PHE A 191 -0.67 -0.68 -16.01
N PHE A 192 0.34 0.10 -16.37
CA PHE A 192 0.91 1.11 -15.49
C PHE A 192 0.68 2.49 -16.08
N TYR A 193 0.32 3.44 -15.22
CA TYR A 193 0.11 4.82 -15.62
C TYR A 193 0.83 5.77 -14.67
N ASN A 194 1.28 6.88 -15.20
CA ASN A 194 1.92 7.95 -14.41
C ASN A 194 0.86 8.85 -13.71
N LEU A 195 1.30 9.85 -12.95
CA LEU A 195 0.42 10.80 -12.24
C LEU A 195 -0.59 11.51 -13.16
N GLN A 196 -0.27 11.71 -14.44
CA GLN A 196 -1.14 12.36 -15.43
C GLN A 196 -2.10 11.38 -16.11
N GLY A 197 -2.05 10.08 -15.75
CA GLY A 197 -2.87 9.04 -16.36
C GLY A 197 -2.34 8.54 -17.71
N ASN A 198 -1.10 8.90 -18.09
CA ASN A 198 -0.48 8.39 -19.31
C ASN A 198 0.04 6.98 -19.10
N ILE A 199 -0.21 6.08 -20.06
CA ILE A 199 0.32 4.72 -20.03
C ILE A 199 1.84 4.73 -20.21
N ILE A 200 2.55 3.91 -19.45
CA ILE A 200 4.03 3.89 -19.46
C ILE A 200 4.62 2.58 -19.99
N ASN A 201 3.88 1.48 -19.88
CA ASN A 201 4.34 0.15 -20.29
C ASN A 201 4.03 -0.17 -21.76
N TYR A 202 3.37 0.75 -22.46
CA TYR A 202 3.03 0.67 -23.88
C TYR A 202 3.40 1.96 -24.62
N SER A 203 3.67 1.82 -25.91
CA SER A 203 3.98 2.91 -26.83
C SER A 203 2.72 3.65 -27.29
N GLY A 204 2.93 4.77 -27.98
CA GLY A 204 1.84 5.59 -28.54
C GLY A 204 1.00 4.90 -29.63
N GLN A 205 1.37 3.70 -30.07
CA GLN A 205 0.64 2.89 -31.07
C GLN A 205 0.04 1.61 -30.45
N ALA A 206 -0.10 1.58 -29.12
CA ALA A 206 -0.53 0.43 -28.35
C ALA A 206 0.34 -0.83 -28.48
N GLU A 207 1.60 -0.66 -28.88
CA GLU A 207 2.58 -1.73 -28.85
C GLU A 207 3.25 -1.78 -27.49
N MET A 208 3.53 -2.97 -27.01
CA MET A 208 4.24 -3.14 -25.75
C MET A 208 5.65 -2.55 -25.84
N SER A 209 6.10 -1.84 -24.81
CA SER A 209 7.51 -1.42 -24.74
C SER A 209 8.44 -2.64 -24.79
N SER A 210 9.54 -2.54 -25.54
CA SER A 210 10.47 -3.66 -25.79
C SER A 210 11.20 -4.15 -24.53
N SER A 211 11.33 -3.28 -23.53
CA SER A 211 11.82 -3.61 -22.19
C SER A 211 10.97 -2.83 -21.19
N PRO A 212 9.80 -3.35 -20.80
CA PRO A 212 8.88 -2.59 -19.99
C PRO A 212 9.28 -2.69 -18.51
N ASP A 213 9.32 -1.55 -17.85
CA ASP A 213 9.72 -1.49 -16.45
C ASP A 213 8.62 -2.00 -15.52
N ASN A 214 9.05 -2.51 -14.37
CA ASN A 214 8.16 -2.93 -13.31
C ASN A 214 7.79 -1.74 -12.42
N PHE A 215 6.62 -1.81 -11.80
CA PHE A 215 6.29 -0.90 -10.71
C PHE A 215 7.09 -1.31 -9.47
N VAL A 216 7.84 -0.37 -8.88
CA VAL A 216 8.68 -0.62 -7.71
C VAL A 216 8.41 0.45 -6.66
N LEU A 217 7.98 -0.02 -5.49
CA LEU A 217 7.75 0.77 -4.28
C LEU A 217 8.78 0.36 -3.23
N GLU A 218 9.51 1.33 -2.70
CA GLU A 218 10.47 1.12 -1.63
C GLU A 218 9.96 1.77 -0.34
N ILE A 219 9.97 1.00 0.75
CA ILE A 219 9.50 1.44 2.07
C ILE A 219 10.62 1.21 3.06
N THR A 220 11.11 2.30 3.66
CA THR A 220 12.24 2.30 4.58
C THR A 220 11.80 2.68 5.99
N SER A 221 12.17 1.85 6.97
CA SER A 221 11.98 2.15 8.39
C SER A 221 13.17 2.93 8.94
N PRO A 222 13.00 4.21 9.34
CA PRO A 222 14.10 5.05 9.80
C PRO A 222 14.77 4.54 11.08
N ASN A 223 14.00 3.92 11.97
CA ASN A 223 14.53 3.45 13.26
C ASN A 223 15.25 2.10 13.18
N THR A 224 14.95 1.28 12.17
CA THR A 224 15.51 -0.08 12.05
C THR A 224 16.52 -0.24 10.91
N GLY A 225 16.54 0.71 9.97
CA GLY A 225 17.33 0.63 8.74
C GLY A 225 16.87 -0.49 7.80
N ARG A 226 15.66 -1.05 8.02
CA ARG A 226 15.08 -2.06 7.14
C ARG A 226 14.42 -1.40 5.93
N ILE A 227 14.67 -1.99 4.76
CA ILE A 227 14.09 -1.61 3.48
C ILE A 227 13.26 -2.78 2.98
N LYS A 228 11.99 -2.52 2.67
CA LYS A 228 11.11 -3.44 1.94
C LYS A 228 10.91 -2.90 0.54
N THR A 229 11.24 -3.70 -0.46
CA THR A 229 11.01 -3.38 -1.87
C THR A 229 9.86 -4.23 -2.38
N VAL A 230 8.77 -3.59 -2.78
CA VAL A 230 7.59 -4.22 -3.39
C VAL A 230 7.64 -3.98 -4.89
N THR A 231 7.78 -5.06 -5.65
CA THR A 231 7.78 -5.02 -7.11
C THR A 231 6.51 -5.65 -7.65
N ILE A 232 5.77 -4.93 -8.49
CA ILE A 232 4.68 -5.48 -9.29
C ILE A 232 5.20 -5.62 -10.72
N PHE A 233 5.24 -6.87 -11.19
CA PHE A 233 5.77 -7.20 -12.50
C PHE A 233 4.82 -6.74 -13.59
N ASN A 234 5.40 -6.13 -14.63
CA ASN A 234 4.64 -5.75 -15.80
C ASN A 234 3.96 -6.97 -16.46
N ILE A 235 2.84 -6.74 -17.14
CA ILE A 235 1.93 -7.72 -17.76
C ILE A 235 1.25 -8.63 -16.74
N SER A 236 2.04 -9.36 -15.96
CA SER A 236 1.55 -10.45 -15.11
C SER A 236 0.86 -9.97 -13.84
N GLY A 237 1.20 -8.77 -13.36
CA GLY A 237 0.69 -8.26 -12.09
C GLY A 237 1.20 -9.02 -10.88
N LYS A 238 2.09 -9.99 -11.08
CA LYS A 238 2.70 -10.75 -10.00
C LYS A 238 3.49 -9.80 -9.13
N MET A 239 3.40 -10.01 -7.84
CA MET A 239 4.07 -9.15 -6.88
C MET A 239 5.15 -9.94 -6.15
N LYS A 240 6.32 -9.34 -6.04
CA LYS A 240 7.47 -9.82 -5.27
C LYS A 240 7.78 -8.81 -4.19
N VAL A 241 8.16 -9.32 -3.02
CA VAL A 241 8.62 -8.48 -1.91
C VAL A 241 9.99 -8.96 -1.48
N GLU A 242 10.92 -8.02 -1.41
CA GLU A 242 12.29 -8.23 -0.96
C GLU A 242 12.51 -7.47 0.35
N ASP A 243 13.31 -8.06 1.23
CA ASP A 243 13.68 -7.48 2.52
C ASP A 243 15.19 -7.32 2.56
N ARG A 244 15.65 -6.10 2.83
CA ARG A 244 17.06 -5.73 2.92
C ARG A 244 17.27 -4.92 4.18
N LYS A 245 18.47 -5.03 4.76
CA LYS A 245 18.89 -4.22 5.90
C LYS A 245 20.11 -3.41 5.47
N ILE A 246 20.08 -2.10 5.71
CA ILE A 246 21.23 -1.19 5.53
C ILE A 246 22.29 -1.50 6.60
#